data_AF-A0AAD6KD07-F1
#
_entry.id   AF-A0AAD6KD07-F1
#
_cell.length_a   1.000
_cell.length_b   1.000
_cell.length_c   1.000
_cell.angle_alpha   90.00
_cell.angle_beta   90.00
_cell.angle_gamma   90.00
#
_symmetry.space_group_name_H-M   'P 1'
#
loop_
_entity.id
_entity.type
_entity.pdbx_description
1 polymer ?
#
loop_
_entity_poly.entity_id
_entity_poly.type
_entity_poly.pdbx_seq_one_letter_code
_entity_poly.pdbx_strand_id
1 'polypeptide(L)' 'MQFFGGSDISPSPPAPTASGNNAHMIYVFNRNGVCLLYREWNRPLHTLNAQQDHKLMFGLLFSLKSLTAKMDPT' A
#
# COMPACT_ATOMS: atom_id res chain seq x y z
N MET A 1 -2.51 46.13 -19.82
CA MET A 1 -2.30 44.93 -20.68
C MET A 1 -1.08 44.18 -20.19
N GLN A 2 -1.30 43.04 -19.51
CA GLN A 2 -0.61 41.75 -19.67
C GLN A 2 -0.85 40.93 -18.39
N PHE A 3 -1.79 39.99 -18.52
CA PHE A 3 -2.15 39.00 -17.52
C PHE A 3 -1.18 37.82 -17.65
N PHE A 4 -0.41 37.53 -16.60
CA PHE A 4 0.38 36.32 -16.53
C PHE A 4 -0.49 35.18 -15.95
N GLY A 5 -1.34 34.60 -16.80
CA GLY A 5 -2.06 33.36 -16.51
C GLY A 5 -1.19 32.17 -16.85
N GLY A 6 -0.22 31.86 -15.98
CA GLY A 6 0.55 30.62 -16.05
C GLY A 6 -0.37 29.43 -15.84
N SER A 7 -0.50 28.58 -16.84
CA SER A 7 -1.21 27.31 -16.74
C SER A 7 -0.34 26.31 -15.99
N ASP A 8 -0.31 26.41 -14.67
CA ASP A 8 0.22 25.34 -13.82
C ASP A 8 -0.79 24.19 -13.85
N ILE A 9 -0.68 23.36 -14.89
CA ILE A 9 -1.32 22.04 -14.95
C ILE A 9 -0.64 21.20 -13.89
N SER A 10 -1.14 21.30 -12.66
CA SER A 10 -0.93 20.28 -11.64
C SER A 10 -1.37 18.96 -12.27
N PRO A 11 -0.51 17.93 -12.37
CA PRO A 11 -0.97 16.63 -12.83
C PRO A 11 -1.96 16.13 -11.79
N SER A 12 -3.25 16.26 -12.10
CA SER A 12 -4.31 15.61 -11.35
C SER A 12 -3.91 14.15 -11.12
N PRO A 13 -4.02 13.62 -9.90
CA PRO A 13 -3.72 12.21 -9.66
C PRO A 13 -4.53 11.37 -10.65
N PRO A 14 -3.92 10.34 -11.26
CA PRO A 14 -4.58 9.56 -12.29
C PRO A 14 -5.93 9.08 -11.77
N ALA A 15 -7.00 9.43 -12.50
CA ALA A 15 -8.35 9.00 -12.17
C ALA A 15 -8.35 7.46 -12.09
N PRO A 16 -8.95 6.86 -11.05
CA PRO A 16 -9.04 5.41 -10.96
C PRO A 16 -9.80 4.90 -12.19
N THR A 17 -9.07 4.26 -13.09
CA THR A 17 -9.65 3.59 -14.25
C THR A 17 -10.56 2.49 -13.76
N ALA A 18 -11.73 2.34 -14.39
CA ALA A 18 -12.91 1.59 -13.93
C ALA A 18 -12.74 0.07 -13.74
N SER A 19 -11.53 -0.45 -13.60
CA SER A 19 -11.27 -1.77 -13.03
C SER A 19 -11.32 -1.61 -11.51
N GLY A 20 -12.38 -2.11 -10.88
CA GLY A 20 -12.70 -1.88 -9.46
C GLY A 20 -11.49 -1.90 -8.51
N ASN A 21 -11.58 -1.12 -7.43
CA ASN A 21 -10.57 -0.87 -6.39
C ASN A 21 -10.11 -2.13 -5.60
N ASN A 22 -10.15 -3.31 -6.22
CA ASN A 22 -9.76 -4.57 -5.62
C ASN A 22 -8.27 -4.76 -5.85
N ALA A 23 -7.48 -4.43 -4.83
CA ALA A 23 -6.08 -4.81 -4.79
C ALA A 23 -5.98 -6.31 -4.48
N HIS A 24 -5.44 -7.08 -5.43
CA HIS A 24 -5.24 -8.52 -5.28
C HIS A 24 -3.76 -8.82 -5.22
N MET A 25 -3.29 -9.14 -4.01
CA MET A 25 -1.90 -9.45 -3.74
C MET A 25 -1.80 -10.44 -2.58
N ILE A 26 -0.75 -11.27 -2.61
CA ILE A 26 -0.42 -12.21 -1.55
C ILE A 26 1.02 -11.97 -1.09
N TYR A 27 1.18 -12.00 0.23
CA TYR A 27 2.47 -11.91 0.89
C TYR A 27 2.68 -13.15 1.75
N VAL A 28 3.88 -13.72 1.68
CA VAL A 28 4.31 -14.80 2.57
C VAL A 28 5.52 -14.31 3.34
N PHE A 29 5.37 -14.20 4.66
CA PHE A 29 6.44 -13.81 5.57
C PHE A 29 6.88 -15.01 6.39
N ASN A 30 8.18 -15.09 6.67
CA ASN A 30 8.69 -16.03 7.67
C ASN A 30 8.54 -15.45 9.09
N ARG A 31 8.90 -16.25 10.10
CA ARG A 31 8.82 -15.83 11.52
C ARG A 31 9.74 -14.65 11.87
N ASN A 32 10.79 -14.42 11.08
CA ASN A 32 11.73 -13.31 11.27
C ASN A 32 11.27 -12.01 10.57
N GLY A 33 10.10 -12.04 9.89
CA GLY A 33 9.58 -10.89 9.15
C GLY A 33 10.18 -10.65 7.77
N VAL A 34 10.93 -11.62 7.24
CA VAL A 34 11.43 -11.57 5.87
C VAL A 34 10.33 -12.00 4.92
N CYS A 35 10.07 -11.18 3.89
CA CYS A 35 9.15 -11.53 2.80
C CYS A 35 9.81 -12.57 1.89
N LEU A 36 9.26 -13.79 1.88
CA LEU A 36 9.73 -14.90 1.06
C LEU A 36 9.10 -14.86 -0.34
N LEU A 37 7.82 -14.50 -0.39
CA LEU A 37 7.05 -14.42 -1.63
C LEU A 37 6.16 -13.19 -1.58
N TYR A 38 6.24 -12.42 -2.66
CA TYR A 38 5.27 -11.38 -2.98
C TYR A 38 4.72 -11.67 -4.37
N ARG A 39 3.40 -11.80 -4.48
CA ARG A 39 2.73 -11.94 -5.76
C ARG A 39 1.58 -10.96 -5.85
N GLU A 40 1.63 -10.16 -6.89
CA GLU A 40 0.64 -9.14 -7.20
C GLU A 40 -0.10 -9.54 -8.49
N TRP A 41 -1.42 -9.41 -8.48
CA TRP A 41 -2.26 -9.63 -9.65
C TRP A 41 -2.89 -8.32 -10.14
N ASN A 42 -3.37 -7.50 -9.20
CA ASN A 42 -3.94 -6.19 -9.51
C ASN A 42 -3.56 -5.22 -8.40
N ARG A 43 -2.73 -4.22 -8.71
CA ARG A 43 -2.44 -3.11 -7.81
C ARG A 43 -2.54 -1.81 -8.59
N PRO A 44 -3.69 -1.11 -8.51
CA PRO A 44 -3.88 0.13 -9.26
C PRO A 44 -3.01 1.28 -8.76
N LEU A 45 -2.42 1.18 -7.55
CA LEU A 45 -1.61 2.23 -6.96
C LEU A 45 -0.30 1.70 -6.36
N HIS A 46 0.81 2.17 -6.89
CA HIS A 46 2.16 1.89 -6.37
C HIS A 46 2.77 3.17 -5.82
N THR A 47 2.66 3.38 -4.50
CA THR A 47 3.22 4.56 -3.83
C THR A 47 4.62 4.33 -3.26
N LEU A 48 5.00 3.07 -3.01
CA LEU A 48 6.20 2.71 -2.28
C LEU A 48 7.04 1.68 -3.03
N ASN A 49 8.34 1.69 -2.72
CA ASN A 49 9.26 0.61 -3.02
C ASN A 49 8.78 -0.69 -2.36
N ALA A 50 8.81 -1.80 -3.10
CA ALA A 50 8.44 -3.14 -2.62
C ALA A 50 9.10 -3.51 -1.27
N GLN A 51 10.40 -3.26 -1.09
CA GLN A 51 11.11 -3.57 0.16
C GLN A 51 10.57 -2.78 1.36
N GLN A 52 10.20 -1.51 1.15
CA GLN A 52 9.61 -0.67 2.20
C GLN A 52 8.18 -1.12 2.50
N ASP A 53 7.40 -1.37 1.45
CA ASP A 53 6.03 -1.88 1.52
C ASP A 53 5.97 -3.21 2.30
N HIS A 54 6.88 -4.14 2.02
CA HIS A 54 6.98 -5.42 2.72
C HIS A 54 7.25 -5.25 4.22
N LYS A 55 8.17 -4.35 4.60
CA LYS A 55 8.48 -4.07 6.00
C LYS A 55 7.31 -3.42 6.72
N LEU A 56 6.61 -2.50 6.06
CA LEU A 56 5.43 -1.85 6.62
C LEU A 56 4.27 -2.83 6.78
N MET A 57 4.04 -3.70 5.80
CA MET A 57 3.02 -4.75 5.91
C MET A 57 3.31 -5.74 7.02
N PHE A 58 4.56 -6.21 7.14
CA PHE A 58 4.93 -7.07 8.26
C PHE A 58 4.75 -6.35 9.60
N GLY A 59 5.15 -5.09 9.69
CA GLY A 59 4.95 -4.26 10.89
C GLY A 59 3.47 -4.15 11.27
N LEU A 60 2.59 -3.87 10.32
CA LEU A 60 1.14 -3.82 10.55
C LEU A 60 0.60 -5.16 11.07
N LEU A 61 0.93 -6.26 10.41
CA LEU A 61 0.50 -7.60 10.82
C LEU A 61 0.99 -7.94 12.24
N PHE A 62 2.23 -7.56 12.58
CA PHE A 62 2.79 -7.76 13.91
C PHE A 62 2.06 -6.93 14.97
N SER A 63 1.79 -5.65 14.67
CA SER A 63 1.01 -4.77 15.54
C SER A 63 -0.41 -5.28 15.75
N LEU A 64 -1.09 -5.72 14.69
CA LEU A 64 -2.42 -6.31 14.78
C LEU A 64 -2.42 -7.58 15.62
N LYS A 65 -1.44 -8.47 15.44
CA LYS A 65 -1.30 -9.66 16.29
C LYS A 65 -1.19 -9.29 17.77
N SER A 66 -0.35 -8.30 18.10
CA SER A 66 -0.20 -7.84 19.49
C SER A 66 -1.45 -7.16 20.01
N LEU A 67 -2.17 -6.42 19.16
CA LEU A 67 -3.42 -5.76 19.52
C LEU A 67 -4.50 -6.80 19.83
N THR A 68 -4.72 -7.76 18.95
CA THR A 68 -5.70 -8.84 19.16
C THR A 68 -5.35 -9.65 20.42
N ALA A 69 -4.09 -10.00 20.63
CA ALA A 69 -3.68 -10.70 21.85
C ALA A 69 -3.91 -9.90 23.14
N LYS A 70 -3.88 -8.56 23.07
CA LYS A 70 -4.17 -7.68 24.22
C LYS A 70 -5.67 -7.44 24.43
N MET A 71 -6.47 -7.57 23.38
CA MET A 71 -7.92 -7.36 23.43
C MET A 71 -8.70 -8.68 23.62
N ASP A 72 -8.04 -9.83 23.52
CA ASP A 72 -8.65 -11.13 23.78
C ASP A 72 -9.12 -11.16 25.25
N PRO A 73 -10.43 -11.34 25.51
CA PRO A 73 -10.97 -11.35 26.86
C PRO A 73 -10.69 -12.67 27.62
N THR A 74 -10.07 -13.65 26.98
CA THR A 74 -9.81 -15.00 27.50
C THR A 74 -8.37 -15.17 27.95
#